data_AF-A0AA87WB35-F1
#
_entry.id   AF-A0AA87WB35-F1
#
_cell.length_a   1.000
_cell.length_b   1.000
_cell.length_c   1.000
_cell.angle_alpha   90.00
_cell.angle_beta   90.00
_cell.angle_gamma   90.00
#
_symmetry.space_group_name_H-M   'P 1'
#
loop_
_entity.id
_entity.type
_entity.pdbx_description
1 polymer ?
#
loop_
_entity_poly.entity_id
_entity_poly.type
_entity_poly.pdbx_seq_one_letter_code
_entity_poly.pdbx_strand_id
1 'polypeptide(L)'
;MDNFADFGSRATVDKALQRLVVAGELRRFDRGLYDRPRKSNFTGKLGIPDYRAVIKAVARRDQARVVVDGMTTANDLGFTRAVPSRIEVLIDARLKPIILGKQVIHFKSAAPSRLYWAGRPGMRVVQALYWMQDMMTSRYDRQPIVNLLNRLFANPQHGRVIRDDLRAGLSAMPIWMQDFLRPLLERDDAIPEDGS
;
A
#
# COMPACT_ATOMS: atom_id res chain seq x y z
N MET A 1 -16.88 -10.18 27.57
CA MET A 1 -15.88 -11.05 26.91
C MET A 1 -16.73 -12.04 26.13
N ASP A 2 -17.22 -11.58 24.97
CA ASP A 2 -18.37 -12.12 24.24
C ASP A 2 -18.07 -11.93 22.75
N ASN A 3 -18.45 -12.75 21.79
CA ASN A 3 -19.04 -14.08 21.76
C ASN A 3 -18.77 -14.57 20.32
N PHE A 4 -17.85 -15.54 20.13
CA PHE A 4 -17.57 -16.16 18.83
C PHE A 4 -18.36 -17.48 18.64
N ALA A 5 -19.39 -17.74 19.46
CA ALA A 5 -20.08 -19.03 19.50
C ALA A 5 -21.07 -19.28 18.34
N ASP A 6 -21.47 -18.26 17.57
CA ASP A 6 -22.52 -18.43 16.55
C ASP A 6 -22.07 -19.07 15.22
N PHE A 7 -20.78 -19.33 15.02
CA PHE A 7 -20.26 -19.94 13.78
C PHE A 7 -19.69 -21.36 13.96
N GLY A 8 -19.91 -21.98 15.12
CA GLY A 8 -19.36 -23.27 15.48
C GLY A 8 -17.92 -23.19 16.00
N SER A 9 -17.45 -24.26 16.65
CA SER A 9 -16.09 -24.32 17.22
C SER A 9 -15.03 -23.94 16.18
N ARG A 10 -13.90 -23.37 16.61
CA ARG A 10 -12.77 -23.04 15.72
C ARG A 10 -12.34 -24.23 14.85
N ALA A 11 -12.46 -25.44 15.37
CA ALA A 11 -12.21 -26.68 14.64
C ALA A 11 -13.22 -26.93 13.50
N THR A 12 -14.50 -26.57 13.68
CA THR A 12 -15.55 -26.66 12.65
C THR A 12 -15.27 -25.69 11.51
N VAL A 13 -14.90 -24.44 11.83
CA VAL A 13 -14.54 -23.41 10.85
C VAL A 13 -13.27 -23.81 10.08
N ASP A 14 -12.24 -24.28 10.77
CA ASP A 14 -11.00 -24.75 10.13
C ASP A 14 -11.27 -25.93 9.19
N LYS A 15 -12.16 -26.86 9.58
CA LYS A 15 -12.55 -28.01 8.74
C LYS A 15 -13.36 -27.58 7.51
N ALA A 16 -14.24 -26.58 7.65
CA ALA A 16 -14.99 -26.01 6.53
C ALA A 16 -14.05 -25.29 5.54
N LEU A 17 -13.13 -24.46 6.04
CA LEU A 17 -12.12 -23.79 5.21
C LEU A 17 -11.21 -24.81 4.51
N GLN A 18 -10.83 -25.89 5.19
CA GLN A 18 -10.02 -26.95 4.59
C GLN A 18 -10.77 -27.66 3.45
N ARG A 19 -12.07 -27.94 3.62
CA ARG A 19 -12.92 -28.51 2.55
C ARG A 19 -13.00 -27.59 1.34
N LEU A 20 -13.18 -26.29 1.53
CA LEU A 20 -13.22 -25.31 0.43
C LEU A 20 -11.87 -25.18 -0.28
N VAL A 21 -10.75 -25.34 0.44
CA VAL A 21 -9.41 -25.40 -0.18
C VAL A 21 -9.25 -26.66 -1.02
N VAL A 22 -9.65 -27.83 -0.50
CA VAL A 22 -9.61 -29.10 -1.25
C VAL A 22 -10.50 -29.04 -2.49
N ALA A 23 -11.66 -28.38 -2.41
CA ALA A 23 -12.57 -28.16 -3.53
C ALA A 23 -12.04 -27.15 -4.57
N GLY A 24 -10.91 -26.48 -4.32
CA GLY A 24 -10.35 -25.45 -5.19
C GLY A 24 -11.12 -24.14 -5.20
N GLU A 25 -12.10 -23.98 -4.29
CA GLU A 25 -12.88 -22.75 -4.12
C GLU A 25 -12.15 -21.68 -3.31
N LEU A 26 -11.22 -22.10 -2.44
CA LEU A 26 -10.28 -21.24 -1.72
C LEU A 26 -8.85 -21.64 -2.01
N ARG A 27 -7.95 -20.65 -2.05
CA ARG A 27 -6.51 -20.86 -2.03
C ARG A 27 -5.97 -20.40 -0.68
N ARG A 28 -5.23 -21.26 0.00
CA ARG A 28 -4.57 -20.93 1.27
C ARG A 28 -3.15 -20.45 1.01
N PHE A 29 -2.82 -19.27 1.52
CA PHE A 29 -1.47 -18.70 1.47
C PHE A 29 -0.68 -18.94 2.76
N ASP A 30 -1.38 -18.90 3.89
CA ASP A 30 -0.81 -19.15 5.23
C ASP A 30 -1.95 -19.56 6.19
N ARG A 31 -1.64 -19.92 7.44
CA ARG A 31 -2.66 -20.15 8.47
C ARG A 31 -3.49 -18.87 8.69
N GLY A 32 -4.81 -18.99 8.53
CA GLY A 32 -5.73 -17.84 8.64
C GLY A 32 -5.72 -16.89 7.44
N LEU A 33 -4.96 -17.16 6.36
CA LEU A 33 -4.93 -16.34 5.16
C LEU A 33 -5.40 -17.15 3.95
N TYR A 34 -6.62 -16.84 3.51
CA TYR A 34 -7.30 -17.49 2.40
C TYR A 34 -7.70 -16.44 1.36
N ASP A 35 -7.62 -16.84 0.10
CA ASP A 35 -8.09 -16.08 -1.04
C ASP A 35 -9.19 -16.87 -1.73
N ARG A 36 -10.24 -16.20 -2.17
CA ARG A 36 -11.27 -16.77 -3.02
C ARG A 36 -10.92 -16.43 -4.46
N PRO A 37 -10.23 -17.32 -5.20
CA PRO A 37 -9.78 -17.02 -6.53
C PRO A 37 -10.96 -16.73 -7.46
N ARG A 38 -10.96 -15.53 -8.05
CA ARG A 38 -11.90 -15.19 -9.11
C ARG A 38 -11.41 -15.86 -10.40
N LYS A 39 -12.23 -16.72 -11.02
CA LYS A 39 -11.90 -17.32 -12.32
C LYS A 39 -11.86 -16.22 -13.38
N SER A 40 -10.80 -16.18 -14.17
CA SER A 40 -10.75 -15.33 -15.36
C SER A 40 -11.61 -15.97 -16.45
N ASN A 41 -12.62 -15.25 -16.93
CA ASN A 41 -13.49 -15.70 -18.03
C ASN A 41 -12.71 -15.92 -19.34
N PHE A 42 -11.51 -15.34 -19.47
CA PHE A 42 -10.72 -15.38 -20.70
C PHE A 42 -9.69 -16.52 -20.74
N THR A 43 -9.16 -16.93 -19.59
CA THR A 43 -8.10 -17.96 -19.53
C THR A 43 -8.51 -19.23 -18.77
N GLY A 44 -9.69 -19.24 -18.11
CA GLY A 44 -10.17 -20.35 -17.28
C GLY A 44 -9.34 -20.61 -16.01
N LYS A 45 -8.23 -19.90 -15.83
CA LYS A 45 -7.31 -20.02 -14.68
C LYS A 45 -7.77 -19.14 -13.52
N LEU A 46 -7.43 -19.57 -12.31
CA LEU A 46 -7.60 -18.79 -11.08
C LEU A 46 -6.76 -17.51 -11.19
N GLY A 47 -7.37 -16.34 -10.98
CA GLY A 47 -6.66 -15.07 -10.95
C GLY A 47 -5.53 -15.08 -9.91
N ILE A 48 -4.40 -14.47 -10.25
CA ILE A 48 -3.37 -14.13 -9.26
C ILE A 48 -4.00 -13.07 -8.35
N PRO A 49 -3.96 -13.21 -7.01
CA PRO A 49 -4.55 -12.22 -6.14
C PRO A 49 -3.74 -10.93 -6.25
N ASP A 50 -4.43 -9.80 -6.11
CA ASP A 50 -3.77 -8.52 -5.98
C ASP A 50 -2.91 -8.52 -4.71
N TYR A 51 -1.60 -8.35 -4.88
CA TYR A 51 -0.65 -8.32 -3.77
C TYR A 51 -1.02 -7.24 -2.74
N ARG A 52 -1.67 -6.14 -3.16
CA ARG A 52 -2.14 -5.08 -2.26
C ARG A 52 -3.22 -5.59 -1.31
N ALA A 53 -4.15 -6.41 -1.81
CA ALA A 53 -5.17 -7.04 -1.01
C ALA A 53 -4.55 -8.04 0.00
N VAL A 54 -3.53 -8.77 -0.43
CA VAL A 54 -2.78 -9.70 0.44
C VAL A 54 -2.06 -8.96 1.56
N ILE A 55 -1.32 -7.88 1.26
CA ILE A 55 -0.63 -7.06 2.26
C ILE A 55 -1.62 -6.47 3.25
N LYS A 56 -2.77 -5.96 2.77
CA LYS A 56 -3.84 -5.42 3.62
C LYS A 56 -4.46 -6.47 4.53
N ALA A 57 -4.67 -7.69 4.01
CA ALA A 57 -5.20 -8.80 4.79
C ALA A 57 -4.22 -9.26 5.87
N VAL A 58 -2.93 -9.36 5.55
CA VAL A 58 -1.85 -9.68 6.49
C VAL A 58 -1.77 -8.64 7.61
N ALA A 59 -1.72 -7.35 7.28
CA ALA A 59 -1.68 -6.28 8.26
C ALA A 59 -2.87 -6.33 9.24
N ARG A 60 -4.07 -6.64 8.73
CA ARG A 60 -5.28 -6.81 9.55
C ARG A 60 -5.23 -8.06 10.43
N ARG A 61 -4.82 -9.21 9.88
CA ARG A 61 -4.74 -10.48 10.61
C ARG A 61 -3.79 -10.37 11.79
N ASP A 62 -2.62 -9.80 11.55
CA ASP A 62 -1.52 -9.76 12.52
C ASP A 62 -1.50 -8.45 13.33
N GLN A 63 -2.47 -7.56 13.14
CA GLN A 63 -2.52 -6.22 13.75
C GLN A 63 -1.20 -5.45 13.61
N ALA A 64 -0.56 -5.61 12.45
CA ALA A 64 0.80 -5.15 12.19
C ALA A 64 0.80 -3.88 11.33
N ARG A 65 1.74 -2.99 11.61
CA ARG A 65 1.99 -1.80 10.78
C ARG A 65 2.84 -2.20 9.59
N VAL A 66 2.40 -1.83 8.40
CA VAL A 66 3.10 -2.16 7.14
C VAL A 66 3.40 -0.91 6.32
N VAL A 67 4.58 -0.88 5.70
CA VAL A 67 4.98 0.09 4.69
C VAL A 67 5.51 -0.66 3.48
N VAL A 68 4.97 -0.38 2.30
CA VAL A 68 5.37 -1.01 1.04
C VAL A 68 6.56 -0.26 0.44
N ASP A 69 7.47 -0.96 -0.22
CA ASP A 69 8.63 -0.35 -0.86
C ASP A 69 8.26 0.73 -1.89
N GLY A 70 9.24 1.59 -2.16
CA GLY A 70 9.06 2.74 -3.02
C GLY A 70 8.86 2.41 -4.50
N MET A 71 9.41 1.32 -5.03
CA MET A 71 9.23 0.94 -6.44
C MET A 71 7.79 0.47 -6.69
N THR A 72 7.30 -0.43 -5.84
CA THR A 72 5.93 -0.93 -5.86
C THR A 72 4.96 0.25 -5.71
N THR A 73 5.26 1.15 -4.78
CA THR A 73 4.45 2.34 -4.58
C THR A 73 4.52 3.34 -5.74
N ALA A 74 5.68 3.45 -6.39
CA ALA A 74 5.86 4.28 -7.56
C ALA A 74 5.05 3.73 -8.75
N ASN A 75 5.02 2.41 -8.93
CA ASN A 75 4.16 1.76 -9.90
C ASN A 75 2.67 2.04 -9.60
N ASP A 76 2.28 1.93 -8.34
CA ASP A 76 0.91 2.18 -7.87
C ASP A 76 0.41 3.59 -8.15
N LEU A 77 1.30 4.58 -8.09
CA LEU A 77 0.97 5.99 -8.36
C LEU A 77 1.16 6.36 -9.84
N GLY A 78 1.60 5.42 -10.69
CA GLY A 78 1.80 5.64 -12.12
C GLY A 78 3.12 6.32 -12.47
N PHE A 79 4.06 6.44 -11.52
CA PHE A 79 5.41 6.94 -11.78
C PHE A 79 6.24 5.95 -12.62
N THR A 80 5.89 4.66 -12.60
CA THR A 80 6.51 3.64 -13.46
C THR A 80 5.48 2.61 -13.91
N ARG A 81 5.72 1.97 -15.07
CA ARG A 81 4.91 0.85 -15.59
C ARG A 81 5.55 -0.52 -15.31
N ALA A 82 6.73 -0.54 -14.71
CA ALA A 82 7.42 -1.78 -14.39
C ALA A 82 6.64 -2.55 -13.31
N VAL A 83 6.23 -3.78 -13.64
CA VAL A 83 5.57 -4.68 -12.67
C VAL A 83 6.66 -5.35 -11.82
N PRO A 84 6.66 -5.17 -10.49
CA PRO A 84 7.70 -5.75 -9.64
C PRO A 84 7.52 -7.27 -9.52
N SER A 85 8.60 -8.03 -9.74
CA SER A 85 8.65 -9.47 -9.43
C SER A 85 8.90 -9.73 -7.94
N ARG A 86 9.52 -8.77 -7.25
CA ARG A 86 9.79 -8.80 -5.81
C ARG A 86 9.22 -7.55 -5.17
N ILE A 87 8.38 -7.74 -4.16
CA ILE A 87 7.74 -6.67 -3.38
C ILE A 87 8.30 -6.74 -1.98
N GLU A 88 8.87 -5.64 -1.48
CA GLU A 88 9.37 -5.56 -0.12
C GLU A 88 8.40 -4.78 0.77
N VAL A 89 8.14 -5.31 1.96
CA VAL A 89 7.23 -4.71 2.94
C VAL A 89 7.95 -4.60 4.26
N LEU A 90 8.13 -3.37 4.74
CA LEU A 90 8.56 -3.12 6.11
C LEU A 90 7.40 -3.37 7.05
N ILE A 91 7.63 -4.09 8.15
CA ILE A 91 6.60 -4.49 9.11
C ILE A 91 7.16 -4.57 10.54
N ASP A 92 6.32 -4.39 11.56
CA ASP A 92 6.70 -4.59 12.98
C ASP A 92 6.46 -6.02 13.49
N ALA A 93 6.24 -6.97 12.58
CA ALA A 93 6.08 -8.40 12.87
C ALA A 93 7.09 -9.24 12.08
N ARG A 94 7.31 -10.48 12.51
CA ARG A 94 8.12 -11.45 11.76
C ARG A 94 7.20 -12.37 10.97
N LEU A 95 7.24 -12.25 9.64
CA LEU A 95 6.45 -13.07 8.72
C LEU A 95 7.34 -13.74 7.68
N LYS A 96 6.93 -14.93 7.24
CA LYS A 96 7.56 -15.62 6.12
C LYS A 96 7.15 -14.94 4.79
N PRO A 97 8.00 -15.00 3.74
CA PRO A 97 7.61 -14.50 2.44
C PRO A 97 6.35 -15.20 1.90
N ILE A 98 5.52 -14.45 1.17
CA ILE A 98 4.31 -14.98 0.53
C ILE A 98 4.50 -14.96 -0.98
N ILE A 99 4.27 -16.11 -1.63
CA ILE A 99 4.43 -16.30 -3.07
C ILE A 99 3.08 -16.13 -3.77
N LEU A 100 3.01 -15.24 -4.75
CA LEU A 100 1.85 -14.88 -5.54
C LEU A 100 2.15 -15.06 -7.04
N GLY A 101 2.05 -16.29 -7.54
CA GLY A 101 2.41 -16.59 -8.92
C GLY A 101 3.90 -16.31 -9.18
N LYS A 102 4.20 -15.31 -10.04
CA LYS A 102 5.58 -14.86 -10.32
C LYS A 102 6.09 -13.77 -9.36
N GLN A 103 5.22 -13.26 -8.49
CA GLN A 103 5.59 -12.22 -7.53
C GLN A 103 5.85 -12.83 -6.16
N VAL A 104 6.79 -12.24 -5.40
CA VAL A 104 7.05 -12.64 -4.02
C VAL A 104 6.99 -11.40 -3.12
N ILE A 105 6.19 -11.47 -2.06
CA ILE A 105 6.15 -10.46 -1.00
C ILE A 105 7.14 -10.87 0.09
N HIS A 106 8.18 -10.06 0.28
CA HIS A 106 9.17 -10.22 1.33
C HIS A 106 8.88 -9.25 2.47
N PHE A 107 8.73 -9.78 3.68
CA PHE A 107 8.56 -8.99 4.89
C PHE A 107 9.89 -8.74 5.58
N LYS A 108 10.21 -7.48 5.86
CA LYS A 108 11.41 -7.04 6.59
C LYS A 108 10.98 -6.37 7.88
N SER A 109 11.46 -6.89 9.00
CA SER A 109 11.22 -6.28 10.31
C SER A 109 11.85 -4.87 10.36
N ALA A 110 11.10 -3.88 10.82
CA ALA A 110 11.52 -2.49 10.87
C ALA A 110 11.25 -1.85 12.23
N ALA A 111 12.14 -0.93 12.64
CA ALA A 111 11.93 -0.12 13.84
C ALA A 111 10.69 0.79 13.69
N PRO A 112 10.00 1.16 14.78
CA PRO A 112 8.80 2.01 14.73
C PRO A 112 8.99 3.34 13.97
N SER A 113 10.18 3.94 14.04
CA SER A 113 10.50 5.18 13.32
C SER A 113 10.40 5.02 11.80
N ARG A 114 10.76 3.85 11.25
CA ARG A 114 10.62 3.54 9.81
C ARG A 114 9.18 3.22 9.40
N LEU A 115 8.29 3.04 10.35
CA LEU A 115 6.88 2.72 10.16
C LEU A 115 5.96 3.91 10.46
N TYR A 116 6.51 5.12 10.63
CA TYR A 116 5.74 6.34 10.87
C TYR A 116 4.59 6.54 9.87
N TRP A 117 4.86 6.23 8.59
CA TRP A 117 3.90 6.36 7.51
C TRP A 117 2.95 5.16 7.37
N ALA A 118 3.11 4.09 8.15
CA ALA A 118 2.27 2.90 8.03
C ALA A 118 0.78 3.24 8.24
N GLY A 119 -0.06 2.84 7.28
CA GLY A 119 -1.50 3.09 7.32
C GLY A 119 -1.93 4.54 7.10
N ARG A 120 -0.98 5.46 6.91
CA ARG A 120 -1.28 6.88 6.69
C ARG A 120 -1.58 7.18 5.21
N PRO A 121 -2.51 8.09 4.91
CA PRO A 121 -2.84 8.49 3.53
C PRO A 121 -1.64 8.88 2.68
N GLY A 122 -0.67 9.60 3.26
CA GLY A 122 0.55 10.09 2.61
C GLY A 122 1.62 9.02 2.38
N MET A 123 1.47 7.81 2.94
CA MET A 123 2.48 6.74 2.85
C MET A 123 2.96 6.51 1.43
N ARG A 124 2.01 6.44 0.49
CA ARG A 124 2.34 6.10 -0.89
C ARG A 124 3.18 7.19 -1.55
N VAL A 125 2.88 8.45 -1.28
CA VAL A 125 3.65 9.57 -1.82
C VAL A 125 5.08 9.52 -1.28
N VAL A 126 5.24 9.35 0.03
CA VAL A 126 6.57 9.32 0.68
C VAL A 126 7.43 8.18 0.16
N GLN A 127 6.88 6.96 0.07
CA GLN A 127 7.65 5.81 -0.40
C GLN A 127 8.02 5.93 -1.88
N ALA A 128 7.10 6.41 -2.73
CA ALA A 128 7.42 6.65 -4.13
C ALA A 128 8.52 7.72 -4.29
N LEU A 129 8.49 8.79 -3.48
CA LEU A 129 9.53 9.81 -3.52
C LEU A 129 10.90 9.29 -3.10
N TYR A 130 10.99 8.42 -2.08
CA TYR A 130 12.25 7.76 -1.73
C TYR A 130 12.84 6.97 -2.91
N TRP A 131 12.01 6.27 -3.68
CA TRP A 131 12.46 5.53 -4.85
C TRP A 131 12.91 6.43 -6.00
N MET A 132 12.21 7.54 -6.21
CA MET A 132 12.52 8.49 -7.28
C MET A 132 13.65 9.47 -6.94
N GLN A 133 14.17 9.46 -5.71
CA GLN A 133 15.14 10.46 -5.25
C GLN A 133 16.33 10.58 -6.22
N ASP A 134 16.90 9.44 -6.60
CA ASP A 134 18.06 9.38 -7.51
C ASP A 134 17.71 9.73 -8.97
N MET A 135 16.42 9.77 -9.31
CA MET A 135 15.92 10.18 -10.63
C MET A 135 15.62 11.68 -10.71
N MET A 136 15.60 12.39 -9.58
CA MET A 136 15.27 13.82 -9.47
C MET A 136 16.51 14.73 -9.48
N THR A 137 17.49 14.40 -10.33
CA THR A 137 18.79 15.08 -10.38
C THR A 137 18.70 16.48 -11.02
N SER A 138 17.85 16.67 -12.03
CA SER A 138 17.60 17.98 -12.64
C SER A 138 16.17 18.50 -12.42
N ARG A 139 15.95 19.80 -12.69
CA ARG A 139 14.59 20.37 -12.68
C ARG A 139 13.68 19.76 -13.75
N TYR A 140 14.24 19.36 -14.90
CA TYR A 140 13.49 18.72 -15.98
C TYR A 140 12.93 17.37 -15.52
N ASP A 141 13.74 16.59 -14.80
CA ASP A 141 13.33 15.26 -14.30
C ASP A 141 12.26 15.34 -13.20
N ARG A 142 12.21 16.46 -12.47
CA ARG A 142 11.23 16.70 -11.41
C ARG A 142 9.86 17.10 -11.94
N GLN A 143 9.78 17.74 -13.11
CA GLN A 143 8.52 18.31 -13.60
C GLN A 143 7.41 17.26 -13.82
N PRO A 144 7.68 16.07 -14.40
CA PRO A 144 6.68 15.01 -14.50
C PRO A 144 6.12 14.57 -13.14
N ILE A 145 6.99 14.50 -12.13
CA ILE A 145 6.64 14.09 -10.76
C ILE A 145 5.74 15.15 -10.12
N VAL A 146 6.13 16.43 -10.23
CA VAL A 146 5.33 17.57 -9.77
C VAL A 146 3.94 17.55 -10.40
N ASN A 147 3.84 17.35 -11.72
CA ASN A 147 2.57 17.32 -12.42
C ASN A 147 1.66 16.18 -11.93
N LEU A 148 2.24 15.00 -11.68
CA LEU A 148 1.48 13.85 -11.17
C LEU A 148 0.99 14.11 -9.73
N LEU A 149 1.84 14.66 -8.86
CA LEU A 149 1.46 15.01 -7.49
C LEU A 149 0.36 16.07 -7.47
N ASN A 150 0.44 17.10 -8.32
CA ASN A 150 -0.63 18.10 -8.42
C ASN A 150 -1.97 17.47 -8.80
N ARG A 151 -1.98 16.54 -9.78
CA ARG A 151 -3.22 15.80 -10.14
C ARG A 151 -3.73 14.93 -8.99
N LEU A 152 -2.83 14.27 -8.28
CA LEU A 152 -3.17 13.45 -7.11
C LEU A 152 -3.81 14.31 -6.01
N PHE A 153 -3.23 15.48 -5.73
CA PHE A 153 -3.72 16.41 -4.71
C PHE A 153 -5.00 17.13 -5.12
N ALA A 154 -5.25 17.32 -6.41
CA ALA A 154 -6.49 17.87 -6.94
C ALA A 154 -7.64 16.85 -6.97
N ASN A 155 -7.39 15.57 -6.67
CA ASN A 155 -8.44 14.56 -6.65
C ASN A 155 -9.45 14.85 -5.52
N PRO A 156 -10.75 15.02 -5.82
CA PRO A 156 -11.74 15.45 -4.82
C PRO A 156 -12.04 14.39 -3.75
N GLN A 157 -11.79 13.11 -4.03
CA GLN A 157 -12.09 12.02 -3.10
C GLN A 157 -10.98 11.83 -2.06
N HIS A 158 -9.71 11.94 -2.48
CA HIS A 158 -8.58 11.54 -1.63
C HIS A 158 -7.46 12.59 -1.54
N GLY A 159 -7.45 13.59 -2.43
CA GLY A 159 -6.36 14.55 -2.56
C GLY A 159 -6.14 15.38 -1.30
N ARG A 160 -7.22 15.92 -0.71
CA ARG A 160 -7.16 16.70 0.54
C ARG A 160 -6.59 15.89 1.70
N VAL A 161 -7.10 14.68 1.90
CA VAL A 161 -6.67 13.79 3.00
C VAL A 161 -5.19 13.43 2.88
N ILE A 162 -4.71 13.16 1.66
CA ILE A 162 -3.28 12.91 1.40
C ILE A 162 -2.46 14.16 1.72
N ARG A 163 -2.90 15.34 1.27
CA ARG A 163 -2.16 16.59 1.44
C ARG A 163 -2.05 16.99 2.90
N ASP A 164 -3.15 16.95 3.64
CA ASP A 164 -3.20 17.30 5.05
C ASP A 164 -2.32 16.36 5.88
N ASP A 165 -2.33 15.06 5.54
CA ASP A 165 -1.47 14.06 6.18
C ASP A 165 0.02 14.29 5.88
N LEU A 166 0.38 14.63 4.65
CA LEU A 166 1.75 15.00 4.27
C LEU A 166 2.21 16.28 4.98
N ARG A 167 1.33 17.28 5.12
CA ARG A 167 1.62 18.53 5.85
C ARG A 167 1.87 18.25 7.32
N ALA A 168 0.98 17.49 7.97
CA ALA A 168 1.12 17.11 9.38
C ALA A 168 2.37 16.26 9.65
N GLY A 169 2.79 15.43 8.68
CA GLY A 169 3.96 14.56 8.79
C GLY A 169 5.25 15.09 8.18
N LEU A 170 5.30 16.36 7.75
CA LEU A 170 6.43 16.90 6.98
C LEU A 170 7.77 16.76 7.72
N SER A 171 7.80 17.03 9.03
CA SER A 171 9.00 16.94 9.87
C SER A 171 9.54 15.50 10.03
N ALA A 172 8.73 14.48 9.74
CA ALA A 172 9.17 13.08 9.78
C ALA A 172 9.90 12.64 8.49
N MET A 173 9.97 13.52 7.48
CA MET A 173 10.64 13.27 6.20
C MET A 173 12.06 13.86 6.21
N PRO A 174 12.98 13.35 5.37
CA PRO A 174 14.29 13.98 5.19
C PRO A 174 14.16 15.37 4.57
N ILE A 175 15.11 16.27 4.87
CA ILE A 175 15.08 17.69 4.47
C ILE A 175 14.79 17.87 2.97
N TRP A 176 15.46 17.11 2.10
CA TRP A 176 15.24 17.22 0.65
C TRP A 176 13.79 16.99 0.23
N MET A 177 13.07 16.09 0.92
CA MET A 177 11.67 15.76 0.62
C MET A 177 10.75 16.85 1.16
N GLN A 178 11.10 17.43 2.31
CA GLN A 178 10.40 18.59 2.84
C GLN A 178 10.49 19.77 1.87
N ASP A 179 11.70 20.10 1.41
CA ASP A 179 11.94 21.19 0.47
C ASP A 179 11.22 20.97 -0.87
N PHE A 180 11.16 19.71 -1.33
CA PHE A 180 10.45 19.34 -2.55
C PHE A 180 8.93 19.45 -2.41
N LEU A 181 8.36 18.99 -1.30
CA LEU A 181 6.90 18.93 -1.10
C LEU A 181 6.31 20.26 -0.65
N ARG A 182 7.02 21.05 0.17
CA ARG A 182 6.53 22.31 0.74
C ARG A 182 5.82 23.23 -0.28
N PRO A 183 6.44 23.60 -1.43
CA PRO A 183 5.77 24.45 -2.41
C PRO A 183 4.58 23.80 -3.12
N LEU A 184 4.41 22.47 -3.03
CA LEU A 184 3.26 21.74 -3.58
C LEU A 184 2.10 21.67 -2.59
N LEU A 185 2.39 21.69 -1.29
CA LEU A 185 1.38 21.58 -0.23
C LEU A 185 0.78 22.94 0.16
N GLU A 186 1.47 24.04 -0.13
CA GLU A 186 1.07 25.42 0.19
C GLU A 186 0.23 26.11 -0.90
N ARG A 187 0.09 25.49 -2.09
CA ARG A 187 -0.53 26.13 -3.28
C ARG A 187 -2.04 26.39 -3.22
N ASP A 188 -2.80 25.77 -2.31
CA ASP A 188 -4.27 25.95 -2.22
C ASP A 188 -4.70 26.96 -1.14
N ASP A 189 -3.78 27.62 -0.45
CA ASP A 189 -4.14 28.71 0.47
C ASP A 189 -4.52 30.02 -0.29
N ALA A 190 -4.46 30.00 -1.62
CA ALA A 190 -4.89 31.08 -2.50
C ALA A 190 -6.23 30.74 -3.18
N ILE A 191 -7.32 30.71 -2.41
CA ILE A 191 -8.65 30.94 -2.96
C ILE A 191 -8.82 32.47 -3.02
N PRO A 192 -9.05 33.10 -4.19
CA PRO A 192 -9.50 34.48 -4.22
C PRO A 192 -10.87 34.51 -3.54
N GLU A 193 -11.03 35.34 -2.50
CA GLU A 193 -12.37 35.64 -2.00
C GLU A 193 -13.22 36.15 -3.17
N ASP A 194 -14.34 35.48 -3.40
CA ASP A 194 -15.32 35.87 -4.40
C ASP A 194 -15.64 37.37 -4.21
N GLY A 195 -15.37 38.14 -5.26
CA GLY A 195 -15.81 39.52 -5.36
C GLY A 195 -17.32 39.58 -5.28
N SER A 196 -17.79 40.42 -4.36
CA SER A 196 -19.19 40.81 -4.15
C SER A 196 -19.87 41.35 -5.41
#